data_AF-X1FTB1-F1
#
_entry.id   AF-X1FTB1-F1
#
_cell.length_a   1.000
_cell.length_b   1.000
_cell.length_c   1.000
_cell.angle_alpha   90.00
_cell.angle_beta   90.00
_cell.angle_gamma   90.00
#
_symmetry.space_group_name_H-M   'P 1'
#
loop_
_entity.id
_entity.type
_entity.pdbx_description
1 polymer ?
#
loop_
_entity_poly.entity_id
_entity_poly.type
_entity_poly.pdbx_seq_one_letter_code
_entity_poly.pdbx_strand_id
1 'polypeptide(L)' 'CLTGPIARGDTGTIKKHLDALQKMAPDVLSTYRELGRQTIPIALAKGRINQRQAQELETILKQPN' A
#
# COMPACT_ATOMS: atom_id res chain seq x y z
N CYS A 1 -13.28 6.95 -9.48
CA CYS A 1 -12.93 5.51 -9.37
C CYS A 1 -11.69 5.38 -8.48
N LEU A 2 -11.61 4.40 -7.56
CA LEU A 2 -10.34 4.13 -6.86
C LEU A 2 -9.44 3.30 -7.79
N THR A 3 -8.20 3.73 -7.98
CA THR A 3 -7.21 3.13 -8.90
C THR A 3 -5.88 2.92 -8.18
N GLY A 4 -4.87 2.41 -8.89
CA GLY A 4 -3.53 2.18 -8.35
C GLY A 4 -3.33 0.78 -7.76
N PRO A 5 -2.11 0.48 -7.27
CA PRO A 5 -1.72 -0.88 -6.91
C PRO A 5 -2.46 -1.42 -5.68
N ILE A 6 -2.79 -0.56 -4.71
CA ILE A 6 -3.58 -0.95 -3.52
C ILE A 6 -4.99 -1.39 -3.92
N ALA A 7 -5.62 -0.64 -4.83
CA ALA A 7 -6.94 -0.97 -5.35
C ALA A 7 -6.97 -2.27 -6.16
N ARG A 8 -5.82 -2.84 -6.55
CA ARG A 8 -5.73 -4.13 -7.23
C ARG A 8 -5.14 -5.24 -6.35
N GLY A 9 -4.72 -4.95 -5.13
CA GLY A 9 -3.97 -5.89 -4.29
C GLY A 9 -2.58 -6.23 -4.84
N ASP A 10 -2.00 -5.32 -5.63
CA ASP A 10 -0.70 -5.50 -6.29
C ASP A 10 0.46 -5.20 -5.32
N THR A 11 0.76 -6.19 -4.48
CA THR A 11 1.81 -6.11 -3.47
C THR A 11 3.21 -6.02 -4.07
N GLY A 12 3.43 -6.60 -5.25
CA GLY A 12 4.70 -6.54 -5.97
C GLY A 12 5.07 -5.12 -6.38
N THR A 13 4.11 -4.37 -6.94
CA THR A 13 4.30 -2.95 -7.27
C THR A 13 4.54 -2.10 -6.02
N ILE A 14 3.79 -2.34 -4.94
CA ILE A 14 3.95 -1.58 -3.69
C ILE A 14 5.34 -1.77 -3.09
N LYS A 15 5.88 -2.99 -3.07
CA LYS A 15 7.25 -3.25 -2.59
C LYS A 15 8.29 -2.46 -3.41
N LYS A 16 8.18 -2.49 -4.74
CA LYS A 16 9.07 -1.72 -5.62
C LYS A 16 8.99 -0.21 -5.36
N HIS A 17 7.79 0.31 -5.11
CA HIS A 17 7.62 1.72 -4.75
C HIS A 17 8.29 2.05 -3.41
N LEU A 18 8.11 1.22 -2.38
CA LEU A 18 8.75 1.41 -1.08
C LEU A 18 10.27 1.38 -1.22
N ASP A 19 10.83 0.43 -1.96
CA ASP A 19 12.27 0.36 -2.22
C ASP A 19 12.82 1.60 -2.94
N ALA A 20 12.07 2.10 -3.94
CA ALA A 20 12.47 3.30 -4.69
C ALA A 20 12.39 4.56 -3.81
N LEU A 21 11.31 4.72 -3.05
CA LEU A 21 11.13 5.85 -2.13
C LEU A 21 12.17 5.85 -1.02
N GLN A 22 12.49 4.69 -0.45
CA GLN A 22 13.55 4.57 0.56
C GLN A 22 14.91 5.05 0.06
N LYS A 23 15.21 4.87 -1.24
CA LYS A 23 16.49 5.26 -1.86
C LYS A 23 16.50 6.72 -2.34
N MET A 24 15.39 7.17 -2.93
CA MET A 24 15.35 8.43 -3.68
C MET A 24 14.67 9.57 -2.92
N ALA A 25 13.76 9.26 -2.00
CA ALA A 25 12.95 10.24 -1.27
C ALA A 25 12.50 9.68 0.09
N PRO A 26 13.44 9.39 1.02
CA PRO A 26 13.10 8.78 2.31
C PRO A 26 12.10 9.64 3.13
N ASP A 27 12.13 10.96 2.95
CA ASP A 27 11.27 11.91 3.68
C ASP A 27 9.77 11.71 3.38
N VAL A 28 9.40 11.19 2.20
CA VAL A 28 8.00 10.96 1.82
C VAL A 28 7.52 9.54 2.11
N LEU A 29 8.42 8.64 2.55
CA LEU A 29 8.11 7.22 2.72
C LEU A 29 7.01 6.98 3.75
N SER A 30 7.05 7.70 4.87
CA SER A 30 6.01 7.66 5.90
C SER A 30 4.64 8.08 5.35
N THR A 31 4.62 9.16 4.57
CA THR A 31 3.41 9.68 3.91
C THR A 31 2.83 8.66 2.93
N TYR A 32 3.68 8.04 2.09
CA TYR A 32 3.23 6.99 1.16
C TYR A 32 2.62 5.79 1.88
N ARG A 33 3.26 5.34 2.98
CA ARG A 33 2.73 4.24 3.80
C ARG A 33 1.38 4.59 4.42
N GLU A 34 1.25 5.78 4.99
CA GLU A 34 0.03 6.22 5.67
C GLU A 34 -1.14 6.34 4.67
N LEU A 35 -0.94 7.04 3.55
CA LEU A 35 -1.95 7.13 2.50
C LEU A 35 -2.33 5.76 1.96
N GLY A 36 -1.33 4.86 1.84
CA GLY A 36 -1.57 3.50 1.42
C GLY A 36 -2.48 2.73 2.39
N ARG A 37 -2.20 2.82 3.69
CA ARG A 37 -3.01 2.19 4.74
C ARG A 37 -4.45 2.69 4.75
N GLN A 38 -4.65 3.99 4.61
CA GLN A 38 -5.99 4.60 4.54
C GLN A 38 -6.77 4.15 3.29
N THR A 39 -6.07 3.70 2.25
CA THR A 39 -6.69 3.22 1.00
C THR A 39 -7.19 1.77 1.10
N ILE A 40 -6.60 0.94 1.95
CA ILE A 40 -6.98 -0.48 2.14
C ILE A 40 -8.47 -0.66 2.47
N PRO A 41 -9.05 -0.02 3.50
CA PRO A 41 -10.46 -0.21 3.84
C PRO A 41 -11.39 0.23 2.71
N ILE A 42 -11.00 1.23 1.92
CA ILE A 42 -11.78 1.70 0.77
C ILE A 42 -11.77 0.65 -0.36
N ALA A 43 -10.60 0.05 -0.64
CA ALA A 43 -10.48 -1.02 -1.64
C ALA A 43 -11.27 -2.28 -1.21
N LEU A 44 -11.21 -2.63 0.06
CA LEU A 44 -11.92 -3.76 0.65
C LEU A 44 -13.44 -3.56 0.61
N ALA A 45 -13.94 -2.39 1.04
CA ALA A 45 -15.36 -2.05 1.01
C ALA A 45 -15.94 -2.05 -0.40
N LYS A 46 -15.11 -1.75 -1.41
CA LYS A 46 -15.49 -1.80 -2.83
C LYS A 46 -15.34 -3.20 -3.46
N GLY A 47 -15.02 -4.23 -2.68
CA GLY A 47 -14.82 -5.60 -3.16
C GLY A 47 -13.66 -5.75 -4.13
N ARG A 48 -12.72 -4.80 -4.15
CA ARG A 48 -11.57 -4.79 -5.08
C ARG A 48 -10.43 -5.70 -4.63
N ILE A 49 -10.36 -5.94 -3.33
CA ILE A 49 -9.43 -6.85 -2.67
C ILE A 49 -10.20 -7.68 -1.64
N ASN A 50 -9.68 -8.85 -1.29
CA ASN A 50 -10.21 -9.67 -0.21
C ASN A 50 -9.49 -9.40 1.12
N GLN A 51 -9.99 -10.01 2.21
CA GLN A 51 -9.42 -9.87 3.56
C GLN A 51 -7.94 -10.27 3.63
N ARG A 52 -7.56 -11.37 2.97
CA ARG A 52 -6.16 -11.82 2.93
C ARG A 52 -5.25 -10.78 2.28
N GLN A 53 -5.66 -10.25 1.12
CA GLN A 53 -4.93 -9.18 0.44
C GLN A 53 -4.84 -7.91 1.29
N ALA A 54 -5.92 -7.54 2.00
CA ALA A 54 -5.91 -6.40 2.92
C ALA A 54 -4.88 -6.58 4.05
N GLN A 55 -4.82 -7.77 4.67
CA GLN A 55 -3.84 -8.09 5.71
C GLN A 55 -2.39 -8.08 5.19
N GLU A 56 -2.15 -8.63 4.00
CA GLU A 56 -0.83 -8.59 3.35
C GLU A 56 -0.40 -7.14 3.08
N LEU A 57 -1.30 -6.31 2.55
CA LEU A 57 -1.05 -4.88 2.30
C LEU A 57 -0.75 -4.13 3.59
N GLU A 58 -1.54 -4.37 4.65
CA GLU A 58 -1.29 -3.76 5.96
C GLU A 58 0.08 -4.14 6.50
N THR A 59 0.46 -5.41 6.36
CA THR A 59 1.76 -5.90 6.82
C THR A 59 2.90 -5.20 6.09
N ILE A 60 2.83 -5.10 4.76
CA ILE A 60 3.83 -4.42 3.94
C ILE A 60 3.95 -2.93 4.31
N LEU A 61 2.82 -2.26 4.54
CA LEU A 61 2.79 -0.82 4.80
C LEU A 61 3.04 -0.46 6.28
N LYS A 62 2.98 -1.42 7.21
CA LYS A 62 3.30 -1.25 8.64
C LYS A 62 4.78 -1.41 8.97
N GLN A 63 5.60 -1.98 8.08
CA GLN A 63 7.00 -2.25 8.39
C GLN A 63 7.73 -0.95 8.79
N PRO A 64 8.36 -0.91 9.99
CA PRO A 64 9.21 0.21 10.38
C PRO A 64 10.45 0.25 9.48
N ASN A 65 11.01 1.46 9.32
CA ASN A 65 12.33 1.64 8.70
C ASN A 65 13.43 1.08 9.61
#